data_AF-A0A1F6PD30-F1
#
_entry.id   AF-A0A1F6PD30-F1
#
_cell.length_a   1.000
_cell.length_b   1.000
_cell.length_c   1.000
_cell.angle_alpha   90.00
_cell.angle_beta   90.00
_cell.angle_gamma   90.00
#
_symmetry.space_group_name_H-M   'P 1'
#
loop_
_entity.id
_entity.type
_entity.pdbx_description
1 polymer ?
#
loop_
_entity_poly.entity_id
_entity_poly.type
_entity_poly.pdbx_seq_one_letter_code
_entity_poly.pdbx_strand_id
1 'polypeptide(L)'
;MQFDWLKLAAFVGGIFAEFFLLLDLSKDRWKTLLLSLGVILFASVLTEAGSPNGISAEPGFYVVIWGFIFCTIIPVFLKDKITPNIDERTLLIVNAMVLYLVFKSNFSSPVLYFYLLMTGVTLLNALVRIKIAKYLKVALFVWYYILIITIPIAHFNIQMFLDIALDKFGLFSYADLAALGAIYFLIMVHIMYLAWISPLGGSRHESALKMEQRMHENLVLLDSRYDDTQLSVLQALVIICILAILLGANYYYAFVSDSTILIISLLTAGIWHKISSNTPQTSGSIV
;
A
#
# COMPACT_ATOMS: atom_id res chain seq x y z
N MET A 1 -23.69 11.78 21.45
CA MET A 1 -22.98 12.26 20.24
C MET A 1 -23.70 11.69 19.03
N GLN A 2 -23.93 12.49 18.00
CA GLN A 2 -24.47 11.98 16.73
C GLN A 2 -23.33 11.29 15.97
N PHE A 3 -23.55 10.05 15.54
CA PHE A 3 -22.56 9.31 14.76
C PHE A 3 -22.39 9.95 13.37
N ASP A 4 -21.14 10.24 12.98
CA ASP A 4 -20.83 10.95 11.72
C ASP A 4 -20.61 9.94 10.58
N TRP A 5 -21.71 9.55 9.94
CA TRP A 5 -21.73 8.60 8.82
C TRP A 5 -20.87 9.04 7.62
N LEU A 6 -20.69 10.35 7.42
CA LEU A 6 -19.86 10.87 6.33
C LEU A 6 -18.38 10.60 6.59
N LYS A 7 -17.94 10.73 7.85
CA LYS A 7 -16.56 10.40 8.25
C LYS A 7 -16.29 8.91 8.14
N LEU A 8 -17.27 8.07 8.50
CA LEU A 8 -17.18 6.65 8.28
C LEU A 8 -17.05 6.30 6.80
N ALA A 9 -17.85 6.94 5.95
CA ALA A 9 -17.80 6.76 4.50
C ALA A 9 -16.45 7.16 3.91
N ALA A 10 -15.77 8.17 4.47
CA ALA A 10 -14.42 8.53 4.06
C ALA A 10 -13.39 7.43 4.37
N PHE A 11 -13.44 6.83 5.57
CA PHE A 11 -12.57 5.71 5.94
C PHE A 11 -12.79 4.48 5.04
N VAL A 12 -14.05 4.07 4.89
CA VAL A 12 -14.43 2.94 4.02
C VAL A 12 -14.08 3.23 2.56
N GLY A 13 -14.30 4.47 2.10
CA GLY A 13 -13.94 4.93 0.77
C GLY A 13 -12.44 4.82 0.49
N GLY A 14 -11.60 5.12 1.50
CA GLY A 14 -10.15 4.90 1.44
C GLY A 14 -9.77 3.43 1.21
N ILE A 15 -10.37 2.51 1.97
CA ILE A 15 -10.17 1.06 1.81
C ILE A 15 -10.52 0.63 0.38
N PHE A 16 -11.67 1.07 -0.13
CA PHE A 16 -12.11 0.72 -1.48
C PHE A 16 -11.21 1.33 -2.56
N ALA A 17 -10.81 2.60 -2.41
CA ALA A 17 -9.92 3.24 -3.36
C ALA A 17 -8.63 2.43 -3.52
N GLU A 18 -8.01 2.04 -2.40
CA GLU A 18 -6.79 1.23 -2.42
C GLU A 18 -7.04 -0.18 -2.99
N PHE A 19 -8.13 -0.82 -2.59
CA PHE A 19 -8.55 -2.11 -3.16
C PHE A 19 -8.68 -2.04 -4.68
N PHE A 20 -9.31 -1.00 -5.21
CA PHE A 20 -9.46 -0.82 -6.65
C PHE A 20 -8.14 -0.47 -7.34
N LEU A 21 -7.20 0.19 -6.67
CA LEU A 21 -5.85 0.42 -7.23
C LEU A 21 -5.08 -0.89 -7.36
N LEU A 22 -5.06 -1.71 -6.31
CA LEU A 22 -4.29 -2.95 -6.27
C LEU A 22 -4.91 -4.07 -7.11
N LEU A 23 -6.22 -4.02 -7.38
CA LEU A 23 -6.89 -5.05 -8.17
C LEU A 23 -6.51 -4.93 -9.65
N ASP A 24 -5.84 -5.96 -10.19
CA ASP A 24 -5.63 -6.11 -11.64
C ASP A 24 -6.93 -6.57 -12.32
N LEU A 25 -7.54 -5.68 -13.13
CA LEU A 25 -8.94 -5.73 -13.56
C LEU A 25 -9.13 -6.37 -14.95
N SER A 26 -8.38 -7.42 -15.25
CA SER A 26 -8.33 -7.91 -16.63
C SER A 26 -9.60 -8.64 -17.10
N LYS A 27 -10.42 -9.34 -16.27
CA LYS A 27 -11.67 -10.00 -16.77
C LYS A 27 -12.91 -10.13 -15.85
N ASP A 28 -12.82 -10.12 -14.52
CA ASP A 28 -13.97 -10.43 -13.62
C ASP A 28 -14.50 -9.22 -12.83
N ARG A 29 -14.91 -8.17 -13.53
CA ARG A 29 -15.23 -6.85 -12.95
C ARG A 29 -16.41 -6.85 -11.97
N TRP A 30 -17.44 -7.67 -12.19
CA TRP A 30 -18.71 -7.54 -11.46
C TRP A 30 -18.84 -8.42 -10.22
N LYS A 31 -18.25 -9.62 -10.24
CA LYS A 31 -18.35 -10.57 -9.11
C LYS A 31 -17.56 -10.08 -7.90
N THR A 32 -16.37 -9.53 -8.14
CA THR A 32 -15.50 -8.96 -7.10
C THR A 32 -16.10 -7.68 -6.51
N LEU A 33 -16.76 -6.87 -7.35
CA LEU A 33 -17.45 -5.64 -6.96
C LEU A 33 -18.71 -5.93 -6.13
N LEU A 34 -19.51 -6.93 -6.54
CA LEU A 34 -20.68 -7.41 -5.78
C LEU A 34 -20.31 -8.08 -4.45
N LEU A 35 -19.19 -8.82 -4.39
CA LEU A 35 -18.73 -9.45 -3.15
C LEU A 35 -18.25 -8.38 -2.15
N SER A 36 -17.49 -7.40 -2.62
CA SER A 36 -16.92 -6.36 -1.75
C SER A 36 -17.97 -5.36 -1.25
N LEU A 37 -18.89 -4.93 -2.11
CA LEU A 37 -20.08 -4.18 -1.70
C LEU A 37 -20.99 -5.03 -0.81
N GLY A 38 -21.16 -6.32 -1.10
CA GLY A 38 -22.02 -7.23 -0.33
C GLY A 38 -21.53 -7.45 1.10
N VAL A 39 -20.22 -7.63 1.31
CA VAL A 39 -19.65 -7.80 2.66
C VAL A 39 -19.80 -6.53 3.50
N ILE A 40 -19.63 -5.36 2.90
CA ILE A 40 -19.70 -4.08 3.62
C ILE A 40 -21.16 -3.65 3.84
N LEU A 41 -22.05 -3.84 2.87
CA LEU A 41 -23.48 -3.61 3.04
C LEU A 41 -24.06 -4.56 4.09
N PHE A 42 -23.66 -5.83 4.09
CA PHE A 42 -24.06 -6.80 5.12
C PHE A 42 -23.52 -6.41 6.51
N ALA A 43 -22.28 -5.93 6.60
CA ALA A 43 -21.71 -5.41 7.84
C ALA A 43 -22.46 -4.17 8.37
N SER A 44 -22.84 -3.23 7.49
CA SER A 44 -23.64 -2.04 7.87
C SER A 44 -25.09 -2.38 8.26
N VAL A 45 -25.69 -3.40 7.65
CA VAL A 45 -27.03 -3.89 8.03
C VAL A 45 -26.98 -4.63 9.37
N LEU A 46 -25.91 -5.38 9.66
CA LEU A 46 -25.73 -6.03 10.96
C LEU A 46 -25.51 -5.05 12.12
N THR A 47 -24.93 -3.87 11.86
CA THR A 47 -24.82 -2.80 12.87
C THR A 47 -26.15 -2.15 13.23
N GLU A 48 -27.14 -2.15 12.33
CA GLU A 48 -28.52 -1.72 12.67
C GLU A 48 -29.35 -2.85 13.29
N ALA A 49 -29.06 -4.11 12.95
CA ALA A 49 -29.86 -5.27 13.38
C ALA A 49 -29.59 -5.74 14.83
N GLY A 50 -28.59 -5.18 15.53
CA GLY A 50 -28.13 -5.69 16.82
C GLY A 50 -28.17 -4.69 17.98
N SER A 51 -29.32 -4.59 18.67
CA SER A 51 -29.40 -4.89 20.11
C SER A 51 -30.82 -4.64 20.65
N PRO A 52 -31.63 -5.71 20.83
CA PRO A 52 -32.87 -5.63 21.61
C PRO A 52 -32.64 -5.34 23.11
N ASN A 53 -31.37 -5.38 23.57
CA ASN A 53 -31.00 -5.42 24.98
C ASN A 53 -30.14 -4.23 25.46
N GLY A 54 -30.08 -3.12 24.70
CA GLY A 54 -29.55 -1.84 25.20
C GLY A 54 -28.04 -1.75 25.41
N ILE A 55 -27.27 -2.79 25.13
CA ILE A 55 -25.81 -2.69 24.99
C ILE A 55 -25.55 -2.35 23.52
N SER A 56 -25.61 -1.07 23.18
CA SER A 56 -25.21 -0.55 21.87
C SER A 56 -23.69 -0.49 21.84
N ALA A 57 -23.04 -1.50 21.26
CA ALA A 57 -21.65 -1.35 20.89
C ALA A 57 -21.53 -0.24 19.83
N GLU A 58 -20.52 0.60 20.02
CA GLU A 58 -20.20 1.78 19.21
C GLU A 58 -20.03 1.39 17.73
N PRO A 59 -20.79 1.98 16.77
CA PRO A 59 -20.77 1.57 15.36
C PRO A 59 -19.38 1.56 14.70
N GLY A 60 -18.43 2.40 15.13
CA GLY A 60 -17.06 2.39 14.67
C GLY A 60 -16.27 1.15 15.07
N PHE A 61 -16.53 0.57 16.25
CA PHE A 61 -15.92 -0.69 16.66
C PHE A 61 -16.23 -1.81 15.66
N TYR A 62 -17.50 -1.91 15.23
CA TYR A 62 -17.90 -2.88 14.23
C TYR A 62 -17.27 -2.61 12.86
N VAL A 63 -17.14 -1.35 12.46
CA VAL A 63 -16.52 -1.01 11.17
C VAL A 63 -15.03 -1.33 11.17
N VAL A 64 -14.33 -1.14 12.29
CA VAL A 64 -12.94 -1.59 12.44
C VAL A 64 -12.85 -3.11 12.35
N ILE A 65 -13.72 -3.85 13.04
CA ILE A 65 -13.73 -5.32 13.01
C ILE A 65 -14.07 -5.84 11.61
N TRP A 66 -15.11 -5.33 10.97
CA TRP A 66 -15.52 -5.77 9.64
C TRP A 66 -14.54 -5.30 8.57
N GLY A 67 -13.97 -4.12 8.74
CA GLY A 67 -12.83 -3.64 7.96
C GLY A 67 -11.66 -4.60 8.08
N PHE A 68 -11.29 -5.03 9.29
CA PHE A 68 -10.23 -6.02 9.53
C PHE A 68 -10.53 -7.35 8.82
N ILE A 69 -11.76 -7.86 8.99
CA ILE A 69 -12.21 -9.10 8.36
C ILE A 69 -12.12 -8.96 6.83
N PHE A 70 -12.63 -7.88 6.25
CA PHE A 70 -12.57 -7.60 4.82
C PHE A 70 -11.12 -7.51 4.33
N CYS A 71 -10.29 -6.71 4.99
CA CYS A 71 -8.89 -6.51 4.63
C CYS A 71 -8.05 -7.78 4.79
N THR A 72 -8.49 -8.76 5.58
CA THR A 72 -7.83 -10.05 5.74
C THR A 72 -8.32 -11.09 4.72
N ILE A 73 -9.65 -11.19 4.55
CA ILE A 73 -10.28 -12.17 3.64
C ILE A 73 -9.93 -11.87 2.19
N ILE A 74 -10.03 -10.61 1.77
CA ILE A 74 -9.87 -10.23 0.37
C ILE A 74 -8.48 -10.61 -0.20
N PRO A 75 -7.35 -10.29 0.47
CA PRO A 75 -6.03 -10.72 -0.01
C PRO A 75 -5.86 -12.24 -0.03
N VAL A 76 -6.52 -12.98 0.88
CA VAL A 76 -6.46 -14.45 0.90
C VAL A 76 -7.15 -15.05 -0.33
N PHE A 77 -8.35 -14.58 -0.67
CA PHE A 77 -9.12 -15.10 -1.80
C PHE A 77 -8.67 -14.57 -3.17
N LEU A 78 -8.07 -13.38 -3.21
CA LEU A 78 -7.65 -12.71 -4.44
C LEU A 78 -6.12 -12.52 -4.51
N LYS A 79 -5.35 -13.38 -3.83
CA LYS A 79 -3.89 -13.30 -3.73
C LYS A 79 -3.19 -13.06 -5.07
N ASP A 80 -3.60 -13.78 -6.11
CA ASP A 80 -2.95 -13.73 -7.41
C ASP A 80 -3.24 -12.41 -8.17
N LYS A 81 -4.29 -11.69 -7.75
CA LYS A 81 -4.80 -10.45 -8.37
C LYS A 81 -4.45 -9.17 -7.61
N ILE A 82 -4.07 -9.27 -6.33
CA ILE A 82 -3.78 -8.12 -5.44
C ILE A 82 -2.29 -8.05 -5.08
N THR A 83 -1.48 -9.01 -5.54
CA THR A 83 -0.03 -8.96 -5.33
C THR A 83 0.53 -7.69 -5.99
N PRO A 84 1.23 -6.82 -5.25
CA PRO A 84 1.80 -5.60 -5.81
C PRO A 84 2.91 -5.97 -6.80
N ASN A 85 2.72 -5.56 -8.04
CA ASN A 85 3.79 -5.47 -9.01
C ASN A 85 4.51 -4.14 -8.79
N ILE A 86 5.84 -4.16 -8.75
CA ILE A 86 6.65 -3.00 -8.44
C ILE A 86 7.45 -2.63 -9.68
N ASP A 87 7.33 -1.38 -10.11
CA ASP A 87 8.20 -0.79 -11.11
C ASP A 87 9.13 0.25 -10.47
N GLU A 88 10.13 0.68 -11.23
CA GLU A 88 11.09 1.72 -10.82
C GLU A 88 10.38 3.02 -10.39
N ARG A 89 9.25 3.34 -11.02
CA ARG A 89 8.49 4.59 -10.82
C ARG A 89 7.80 4.61 -9.46
N THR A 90 7.07 3.54 -9.17
CA THR A 90 6.40 3.30 -7.89
C THR A 90 7.41 3.37 -6.77
N LEU A 91 8.59 2.76 -6.96
CA LEU A 91 9.65 2.81 -5.98
C LEU A 91 10.16 4.25 -5.77
N LEU A 92 10.37 5.04 -6.82
CA LEU A 92 10.78 6.44 -6.70
C LEU A 92 9.74 7.31 -5.96
N ILE A 93 8.46 7.17 -6.31
CA ILE A 93 7.35 7.93 -5.70
C ILE A 93 7.24 7.60 -4.21
N VAL A 94 7.16 6.32 -3.88
CA VAL A 94 6.99 5.86 -2.49
C VAL A 94 8.22 6.21 -1.66
N ASN A 95 9.43 6.13 -2.23
CA ASN A 95 10.65 6.48 -1.51
C ASN A 95 10.74 7.99 -1.21
N ALA A 96 10.39 8.84 -2.18
CA ALA A 96 10.32 10.29 -1.96
C ALA A 96 9.29 10.65 -0.88
N MET A 97 8.12 10.01 -0.91
CA MET A 97 7.06 10.20 0.09
C MET A 97 7.50 9.75 1.50
N VAL A 98 8.12 8.58 1.63
CA VAL A 98 8.62 8.10 2.93
C VAL A 98 9.73 8.99 3.45
N LEU A 99 10.65 9.44 2.59
CA LEU A 99 11.71 10.35 3.01
C LEU A 99 11.13 11.66 3.56
N TYR A 100 10.12 12.23 2.88
CA TYR A 100 9.36 13.37 3.37
C TYR A 100 8.77 13.13 4.77
N LEU A 101 8.09 12.00 4.98
CA LEU A 101 7.51 11.66 6.29
C LEU A 101 8.58 11.44 7.37
N VAL A 102 9.67 10.75 7.05
CA VAL A 102 10.78 10.48 7.99
C VAL A 102 11.43 11.79 8.45
N PHE A 103 11.60 12.77 7.55
CA PHE A 103 12.06 14.11 7.90
C PHE A 103 11.07 14.82 8.83
N LYS A 104 9.78 14.77 8.52
CA LYS A 104 8.73 15.44 9.31
C LYS A 104 8.55 14.83 10.70
N SER A 105 8.68 13.52 10.81
CA SER A 105 8.43 12.76 12.04
C SER A 105 9.67 12.65 12.95
N ASN A 106 10.75 13.39 12.66
CA ASN A 106 11.95 13.49 13.48
C ASN A 106 12.56 12.14 13.89
N PHE A 107 12.67 11.22 12.93
CA PHE A 107 13.35 9.95 13.16
C PHE A 107 14.81 10.18 13.59
N SER A 108 15.38 9.22 14.33
CA SER A 108 16.77 9.32 14.77
C SER A 108 17.73 9.42 13.58
N SER A 109 18.81 10.20 13.73
CA SER A 109 19.78 10.44 12.65
C SER A 109 20.32 9.17 12.00
N PRO A 110 20.62 8.07 12.73
CA PRO A 110 21.05 6.82 12.09
C PRO A 110 19.99 6.24 11.14
N VAL A 111 18.72 6.30 11.51
CA VAL A 111 17.61 5.81 10.68
C VAL A 111 17.45 6.70 9.45
N LEU A 112 17.51 8.03 9.62
CA LEU A 112 17.48 8.97 8.50
C LEU A 112 18.61 8.72 7.49
N TYR A 113 19.84 8.51 7.96
CA TYR A 113 20.97 8.21 7.07
C TYR A 113 20.78 6.89 6.31
N PHE A 114 20.18 5.88 6.94
CA PHE A 114 19.84 4.63 6.27
C PHE A 114 18.81 4.86 5.15
N TYR A 115 17.75 5.63 5.39
CA TYR A 115 16.77 6.00 4.36
C TYR A 115 17.40 6.79 3.21
N LEU A 116 18.27 7.76 3.52
CA LEU A 116 18.99 8.53 2.51
C LEU A 116 19.91 7.66 1.65
N LEU A 117 20.63 6.72 2.27
CA LEU A 117 21.51 5.79 1.56
C LEU A 117 20.71 4.90 0.60
N MET A 118 19.63 4.28 1.07
CA MET A 118 18.78 3.42 0.24
C MET A 118 18.05 4.21 -0.86
N THR A 119 17.71 5.46 -0.59
CA THR A 119 17.22 6.40 -1.62
C THR A 119 18.29 6.68 -2.66
N GLY A 120 19.53 6.93 -2.25
CA GLY A 120 20.67 7.07 -3.17
C GLY A 120 20.85 5.85 -4.08
N VAL A 121 20.75 4.63 -3.53
CA VAL A 121 20.81 3.39 -4.33
C VAL A 121 19.67 3.32 -5.35
N THR A 122 18.46 3.67 -4.95
CA THR A 122 17.28 3.69 -5.84
C THR A 122 17.44 4.70 -6.97
N LEU A 123 17.96 5.89 -6.65
CA LEU A 123 18.24 6.96 -7.61
C LEU A 123 19.34 6.56 -8.59
N LEU A 124 20.44 5.97 -8.10
CA LEU A 124 21.51 5.48 -8.95
C LEU A 124 21.01 4.40 -9.91
N ASN A 125 20.16 3.49 -9.43
CA ASN A 125 19.53 2.48 -10.27
C ASN A 125 18.71 3.13 -11.41
N ALA A 126 17.92 4.16 -11.09
CA ALA A 126 17.12 4.90 -12.06
C ALA A 126 17.95 5.65 -13.12
N LEU A 127 19.14 6.14 -12.74
CA LEU A 127 19.96 6.96 -13.62
C LEU A 127 20.93 6.15 -14.50
N VAL A 128 21.43 5.02 -14.01
CA VAL A 128 22.53 4.29 -14.70
C VAL A 128 22.01 3.20 -15.66
N ARG A 129 20.70 2.93 -15.70
CA ARG A 129 20.06 1.93 -16.60
C ARG A 129 20.83 0.62 -16.72
N ILE A 130 21.26 0.09 -15.59
CA ILE A 130 21.94 -1.20 -15.55
C ILE A 130 20.86 -2.29 -15.67
N LYS A 131 21.13 -3.37 -16.41
CA LYS A 131 20.29 -4.57 -16.32
C LYS A 131 20.29 -5.03 -14.87
N ILE A 132 19.14 -4.92 -14.22
CA ILE A 132 19.02 -5.16 -12.78
C ILE A 132 19.19 -6.67 -12.56
N ALA A 133 20.24 -7.04 -11.84
CA ALA A 133 20.47 -8.43 -11.47
C ALA A 133 19.30 -8.96 -10.62
N LYS A 134 18.96 -10.24 -10.75
CA LYS A 134 17.89 -10.91 -9.99
C LYS A 134 17.91 -10.58 -8.49
N TYR A 135 19.08 -10.65 -7.87
CA TYR A 135 19.23 -10.36 -6.43
C TYR A 135 18.97 -8.89 -6.08
N LEU A 136 19.30 -7.96 -6.99
CA LEU A 136 19.02 -6.54 -6.80
C LEU A 136 17.52 -6.25 -6.91
N LYS A 137 16.80 -6.90 -7.84
CA LYS A 137 15.33 -6.82 -7.92
C LYS A 137 14.67 -7.25 -6.60
N VAL A 138 15.10 -8.40 -6.06
CA VAL A 138 14.61 -8.89 -4.77
C VAL A 138 14.93 -7.88 -3.64
N ALA A 139 16.13 -7.31 -3.62
CA ALA A 139 16.50 -6.32 -2.61
C ALA A 139 15.65 -5.03 -2.71
N LEU A 140 15.40 -4.53 -3.93
CA LEU A 140 14.54 -3.36 -4.16
C LEU A 140 13.07 -3.66 -3.80
N PHE A 141 12.62 -4.88 -4.06
CA PHE A 141 11.29 -5.35 -3.65
C PHE A 141 11.20 -5.39 -2.11
N VAL A 142 12.17 -5.98 -1.41
CA VAL A 142 12.21 -5.96 0.06
C VAL A 142 12.27 -4.54 0.60
N TRP A 143 13.05 -3.66 -0.04
CA TRP A 143 13.11 -2.25 0.32
C TRP A 143 11.75 -1.56 0.21
N TYR A 144 11.00 -1.80 -0.86
CA TYR A 144 9.64 -1.30 -1.00
C TYR A 144 8.73 -1.73 0.16
N TYR A 145 8.82 -2.98 0.63
CA TYR A 145 8.04 -3.42 1.80
C TYR A 145 8.40 -2.63 3.05
N ILE A 146 9.69 -2.35 3.27
CA ILE A 146 10.14 -1.51 4.37
C ILE A 146 9.54 -0.10 4.26
N LEU A 147 9.51 0.47 3.05
CA LEU A 147 8.88 1.76 2.79
C LEU A 147 7.38 1.74 3.15
N ILE A 148 6.62 0.76 2.65
CA ILE A 148 5.18 0.64 2.90
C ILE A 148 4.86 0.48 4.40
N ILE A 149 5.66 -0.30 5.14
CA ILE A 149 5.49 -0.45 6.60
C ILE A 149 5.87 0.83 7.34
N THR A 150 6.76 1.64 6.80
CA THR A 150 7.22 2.88 7.46
C THR A 150 6.18 3.99 7.35
N ILE A 151 5.41 4.03 6.27
CA ILE A 151 4.33 5.01 6.07
C ILE A 151 3.40 5.12 7.31
N PRO A 152 2.75 4.04 7.80
CA PRO A 152 1.90 4.12 8.98
C PRO A 152 2.67 4.48 10.26
N ILE A 153 3.93 4.04 10.40
CA ILE A 153 4.74 4.34 11.60
C ILE A 153 5.08 5.83 11.64
N ALA A 154 5.41 6.42 10.48
CA ALA A 154 5.79 7.81 10.38
C ALA A 154 4.57 8.74 10.40
N HIS A 155 3.42 8.32 9.85
CA HIS A 155 2.25 9.18 9.66
C HIS A 155 1.16 9.00 10.72
N PHE A 156 0.97 7.80 11.26
CA PHE A 156 -0.10 7.50 12.22
C PHE A 156 0.44 7.12 13.60
N ASN A 157 -0.11 7.74 14.63
CA ASN A 157 0.10 7.30 16.02
C ASN A 157 -0.85 6.12 16.32
N ILE A 158 -0.41 5.14 17.11
CA ILE A 158 -1.26 4.05 17.60
C ILE A 158 -2.54 4.57 18.28
N GLN A 159 -2.47 5.75 18.90
CA GLN A 159 -3.61 6.44 19.49
C GLN A 159 -4.72 6.73 18.48
N MET A 160 -4.39 7.01 17.22
CA MET A 160 -5.38 7.30 16.19
C MET A 160 -6.26 6.08 15.87
N PHE A 161 -5.68 4.87 15.88
CA PHE A 161 -6.43 3.63 15.70
C PHE A 161 -7.35 3.35 16.90
N LEU A 162 -6.87 3.62 18.11
CA LEU A 162 -7.68 3.50 19.33
C LEU A 162 -8.83 4.50 19.35
N ASP A 163 -8.60 5.74 18.93
CA ASP A 163 -9.63 6.78 18.89
C ASP A 163 -10.74 6.45 17.88
N ILE A 164 -10.43 5.77 16.78
CA ILE A 164 -11.44 5.27 15.83
C ILE A 164 -12.24 4.09 16.39
N ALA A 165 -11.58 3.18 17.13
CA ALA A 165 -12.25 2.07 17.78
C ALA A 165 -13.21 2.52 18.91
N LEU A 166 -13.01 3.73 19.43
CA LEU A 166 -13.82 4.39 20.48
C LEU A 166 -14.75 5.49 19.92
N ASP A 167 -15.16 5.38 18.64
CA ASP A 167 -16.07 6.31 17.96
C ASP A 167 -15.66 7.80 17.94
N LYS A 168 -14.39 8.13 18.18
CA LYS A 168 -13.89 9.50 18.15
C LYS A 168 -13.54 9.98 16.73
N PHE A 169 -14.33 9.61 15.73
CA PHE A 169 -14.19 10.09 14.35
C PHE A 169 -14.22 11.63 14.26
N GLY A 170 -14.89 12.29 15.22
CA GLY A 170 -14.91 13.75 15.35
C GLY A 170 -13.53 14.41 15.32
N LEU A 171 -12.48 13.70 15.77
CA LEU A 171 -11.11 14.21 15.88
C LEU A 171 -10.35 14.28 14.54
N PHE A 172 -10.83 13.60 13.51
CA PHE A 172 -10.12 13.44 12.23
C PHE A 172 -10.75 14.24 11.11
N SER A 173 -9.93 14.74 10.19
CA SER A 173 -10.45 15.26 8.91
C SER A 173 -10.88 14.10 8.00
N TYR A 174 -11.72 14.38 7.00
CA TYR A 174 -12.10 13.38 6.00
C TYR A 174 -10.88 12.82 5.25
N ALA A 175 -9.87 13.65 4.99
CA ALA A 175 -8.64 13.22 4.33
C ALA A 175 -7.83 12.25 5.19
N ASP A 176 -7.76 12.49 6.51
CA ASP A 176 -7.06 11.59 7.44
C ASP A 176 -7.73 10.22 7.51
N LEU A 177 -9.07 10.20 7.57
CA LEU A 177 -9.83 8.95 7.59
C LEU A 177 -9.68 8.17 6.29
N ALA A 178 -9.75 8.83 5.13
CA ALA A 178 -9.53 8.19 3.85
C ALA A 178 -8.09 7.65 3.71
N ALA A 179 -7.08 8.43 4.11
CA ALA A 179 -5.69 8.00 4.09
C ALA A 179 -5.46 6.79 5.00
N LEU A 180 -6.07 6.79 6.19
CA LEU A 180 -5.98 5.70 7.14
C LEU A 180 -6.62 4.42 6.60
N GLY A 181 -7.82 4.52 6.00
CA GLY A 181 -8.48 3.38 5.37
C GLY A 181 -7.65 2.77 4.24
N ALA A 182 -7.10 3.61 3.36
CA ALA A 182 -6.24 3.16 2.27
C ALA A 182 -4.98 2.44 2.78
N ILE A 183 -4.27 3.06 3.72
CA ILE A 183 -3.07 2.48 4.33
C ILE A 183 -3.38 1.18 5.08
N TYR A 184 -4.50 1.14 5.78
CA TYR A 184 -4.92 -0.04 6.50
C TYR A 184 -5.09 -1.24 5.56
N PHE A 185 -5.79 -1.04 4.43
CA PHE A 185 -5.93 -2.07 3.41
C PHE A 185 -4.56 -2.47 2.81
N LEU A 186 -3.75 -1.47 2.45
CA LEU A 186 -2.42 -1.67 1.88
C LEU A 186 -1.53 -2.53 2.78
N ILE A 187 -1.45 -2.21 4.07
CA ILE A 187 -0.67 -2.98 5.06
C ILE A 187 -1.18 -4.41 5.14
N MET A 188 -2.49 -4.62 5.24
CA MET A 188 -3.05 -5.97 5.37
C MET A 188 -2.73 -6.83 4.15
N VAL A 189 -2.82 -6.28 2.93
CA VAL A 189 -2.36 -6.94 1.71
C VAL A 189 -0.88 -7.36 1.84
N HIS A 190 -0.02 -6.43 2.26
CA HIS A 190 1.42 -6.68 2.34
C HIS A 190 1.79 -7.67 3.45
N ILE A 191 1.13 -7.62 4.62
CA ILE A 191 1.31 -8.59 5.70
C ILE A 191 0.87 -9.98 5.25
N MET A 192 -0.30 -10.11 4.62
CA MET A 192 -0.78 -11.40 4.11
C MET A 192 0.17 -11.97 3.06
N TYR A 193 0.70 -11.13 2.18
CA TYR A 193 1.70 -11.54 1.20
C TYR A 193 3.02 -11.99 1.85
N LEU A 194 3.53 -11.27 2.84
CA LEU A 194 4.71 -11.67 3.60
C LEU A 194 4.47 -12.99 4.35
N ALA A 195 3.29 -13.18 4.94
CA ALA A 195 2.92 -14.42 5.61
C ALA A 195 2.91 -15.61 4.63
N TRP A 196 2.50 -15.39 3.38
CA TRP A 196 2.50 -16.41 2.34
C TRP A 196 3.92 -16.77 1.85
N ILE A 197 4.79 -15.78 1.68
CA ILE A 197 6.18 -15.98 1.23
C ILE A 197 7.10 -16.42 2.37
N SER A 198 6.68 -16.24 3.62
CA SER A 198 7.49 -16.58 4.78
C SER A 198 7.83 -18.07 4.80
N PRO A 199 9.11 -18.43 5.01
CA PRO A 199 9.52 -19.83 5.16
C PRO A 199 8.92 -20.48 6.42
N LEU A 200 8.33 -19.69 7.33
CA LEU A 200 7.71 -20.17 8.57
C LEU A 200 6.39 -20.94 8.34
N GLY A 201 5.82 -20.89 7.13
CA GLY A 201 4.63 -21.69 6.76
C GLY A 201 4.92 -23.16 6.44
N GLY A 202 6.15 -23.63 6.68
CA GLY A 202 6.51 -25.04 6.52
C GLY A 202 5.85 -25.92 7.57
N SER A 203 5.51 -27.16 7.22
CA SER A 203 5.09 -28.12 8.25
C SER A 203 6.30 -28.40 9.16
N ARG A 204 6.09 -28.65 10.45
CA ARG A 204 7.17 -29.00 11.41
C ARG A 204 8.06 -30.18 10.96
N HIS A 205 7.67 -30.91 9.91
CA HIS A 205 8.36 -32.07 9.36
C HIS A 205 8.84 -31.85 7.91
N GLU A 206 8.90 -30.60 7.44
CA GLU A 206 9.40 -30.32 6.11
C GLU A 206 10.92 -30.55 6.03
N SER A 207 11.34 -31.38 5.07
CA SER A 207 12.76 -31.66 4.82
C SER A 207 13.49 -30.40 4.34
N ALA A 208 14.77 -30.24 4.70
CA ALA A 208 15.60 -29.09 4.30
C ALA A 208 15.58 -28.81 2.78
N LEU A 209 15.59 -29.86 1.94
CA LEU A 209 15.50 -29.74 0.48
C LEU A 209 14.19 -29.11 -0.01
N LYS A 210 13.06 -29.43 0.63
CA LYS A 210 11.76 -28.84 0.29
C LYS A 210 11.68 -27.39 0.74
N MET A 211 12.29 -27.06 1.87
CA MET A 211 12.42 -25.68 2.34
C MET A 211 13.26 -24.83 1.37
N GLU A 212 14.40 -25.37 0.92
CA GLU A 212 15.27 -24.70 -0.07
C GLU A 212 14.54 -24.50 -1.40
N GLN A 213 13.83 -25.51 -1.89
CA GLN A 213 13.04 -25.41 -3.11
C GLN A 213 11.95 -24.34 -2.99
N ARG A 214 11.22 -24.29 -1.87
CA ARG A 214 10.21 -23.26 -1.60
C ARG A 214 10.83 -21.87 -1.56
N MET A 215 11.98 -21.70 -0.92
CA MET A 215 12.69 -20.42 -0.89
C MET A 215 13.11 -19.99 -2.31
N HIS A 216 13.55 -20.93 -3.15
CA HIS A 216 13.88 -20.63 -4.55
C HIS A 216 12.64 -20.21 -5.34
N GLU A 217 11.53 -20.94 -5.20
CA GLU A 217 10.24 -20.61 -5.83
C GLU A 217 9.76 -19.22 -5.40
N ASN A 218 9.89 -18.89 -4.12
CA ASN A 218 9.56 -17.57 -3.57
C ASN A 218 10.46 -16.46 -4.13
N LEU A 219 11.76 -16.69 -4.27
CA LEU A 219 12.68 -15.73 -4.88
C LEU A 219 12.37 -15.50 -6.37
N VAL A 220 12.00 -16.55 -7.10
CA VAL A 220 11.55 -16.44 -8.49
C VAL A 220 10.24 -15.65 -8.57
N LEU A 221 9.32 -15.88 -7.64
CA LEU A 221 8.07 -15.13 -7.58
C LEU A 221 8.31 -13.65 -7.31
N LEU A 222 9.17 -13.29 -6.35
CA LEU A 222 9.54 -11.89 -6.08
C LEU A 222 10.20 -11.22 -7.29
N ASP A 223 11.12 -11.92 -7.95
CA ASP A 223 11.78 -11.47 -9.18
C ASP A 223 10.77 -11.20 -10.32
N SER A 224 9.81 -12.10 -10.51
CA SER A 224 8.76 -11.96 -11.54
C SER A 224 7.79 -10.80 -11.31
N ARG A 225 7.73 -10.27 -10.08
CA ARG A 225 6.86 -9.15 -9.69
C ARG A 225 7.53 -7.79 -9.82
N TYR A 226 8.84 -7.76 -10.08
CA TYR A 226 9.55 -6.52 -10.40
C TYR A 226 9.53 -6.31 -11.91
N ASP A 227 8.82 -5.27 -12.36
CA ASP A 227 8.74 -4.92 -13.79
C ASP A 227 10.10 -4.38 -14.28
N ASP A 228 10.60 -4.96 -15.36
CA ASP A 228 11.84 -4.54 -16.03
C ASP A 228 11.67 -3.23 -16.83
N THR A 229 10.47 -2.67 -16.87
CA THR A 229 10.18 -1.40 -17.53
C THR A 229 10.88 -0.24 -16.82
N GLN A 230 12.07 0.11 -17.31
CA GLN A 230 12.85 1.24 -16.81
C GLN A 230 12.35 2.58 -17.35
N LEU A 231 12.44 3.61 -16.51
CA LEU A 231 12.22 4.99 -16.95
C LEU A 231 13.36 5.45 -17.87
N SER A 232 13.03 6.40 -18.75
CA SER A 232 14.12 7.17 -19.35
C SER A 232 14.75 8.06 -18.28
N VAL A 233 16.08 8.26 -18.33
CA VAL A 233 16.82 9.14 -17.41
C VAL A 233 16.17 10.52 -17.30
N LEU A 234 15.71 11.08 -18.43
CA LEU A 234 14.99 12.36 -18.44
C LEU A 234 13.67 12.28 -17.66
N GLN A 235 12.87 11.24 -17.87
CA GLN A 235 11.63 11.05 -17.11
C GLN A 235 11.91 10.86 -15.62
N ALA A 236 12.92 10.06 -15.26
CA ALA A 236 13.31 9.86 -13.88
C ALA A 236 13.72 11.18 -13.23
N LEU A 237 14.59 11.97 -13.87
CA LEU A 237 14.99 13.29 -13.39
C LEU A 237 13.79 14.24 -13.24
N VAL A 238 12.89 14.28 -14.22
CA VAL A 238 11.67 15.12 -14.15
C VAL A 238 10.80 14.72 -12.97
N ILE A 239 10.55 13.42 -12.77
CA ILE A 239 9.77 12.91 -11.63
C ILE A 239 10.44 13.31 -10.32
N ILE A 240 11.75 13.08 -10.19
CA ILE A 240 12.51 13.41 -8.97
C ILE A 240 12.45 14.91 -8.68
N CYS A 241 12.68 15.76 -9.67
CA CYS A 241 12.64 17.22 -9.50
C CYS A 241 11.24 17.69 -9.10
N ILE A 242 10.19 17.20 -9.76
CA ILE A 242 8.81 17.56 -9.43
C ILE A 242 8.47 17.12 -8.00
N LEU A 243 8.76 15.87 -7.63
CA LEU A 243 8.51 15.34 -6.29
C LEU A 243 9.29 16.13 -5.22
N ALA A 244 10.58 16.42 -5.46
CA ALA A 244 11.41 17.17 -4.53
C ALA A 244 10.88 18.60 -4.32
N ILE A 245 10.47 19.29 -5.39
CA ILE A 245 9.89 20.63 -5.31
C ILE A 245 8.55 20.59 -4.56
N LEU A 246 7.65 19.68 -4.93
CA LEU A 246 6.32 19.58 -4.32
C LEU A 246 6.40 19.22 -2.83
N LEU A 247 7.15 18.17 -2.49
CA LEU A 247 7.30 17.72 -1.11
C LEU A 247 8.10 18.72 -0.26
N GLY A 248 9.15 19.32 -0.83
CA GLY A 248 9.93 20.36 -0.17
C GLY A 248 9.09 21.61 0.09
N ALA A 249 8.34 22.08 -0.90
CA ALA A 249 7.41 23.19 -0.73
C ALA A 249 6.35 22.87 0.34
N ASN A 250 5.77 21.66 0.33
CA ASN A 250 4.81 21.28 1.37
C ASN A 250 5.44 21.16 2.76
N TYR A 251 6.71 20.74 2.85
CA TYR A 251 7.44 20.67 4.11
C TYR A 251 7.56 22.05 4.77
N TYR A 252 7.91 23.08 3.99
CA TYR A 252 8.12 24.43 4.53
C TYR A 252 6.83 25.25 4.67
N TYR A 253 5.87 25.09 3.75
CA TYR A 253 4.70 25.97 3.66
C TYR A 253 3.38 25.29 4.06
N ALA A 254 3.36 23.97 4.22
CA ALA A 254 2.17 23.19 4.58
C ALA A 254 0.93 23.50 3.71
N PHE A 255 1.12 23.65 2.40
CA PHE A 255 0.06 23.96 1.43
C PHE A 255 -1.11 22.95 1.46
N VAL A 256 -0.78 21.68 1.72
CA VAL A 256 -1.69 20.55 1.69
C VAL A 256 -1.40 19.65 2.90
N SER A 257 -2.43 18.97 3.43
CA SER A 257 -2.24 18.02 4.52
C SER A 257 -1.43 16.80 4.06
N ASP A 258 -0.66 16.22 4.98
CA ASP A 258 0.16 15.03 4.71
C ASP A 258 -0.69 13.86 4.24
N SER A 259 -1.89 13.69 4.82
CA SER A 259 -2.86 12.67 4.42
C SER A 259 -3.29 12.82 2.96
N THR A 260 -3.42 14.04 2.45
CA THR A 260 -3.73 14.27 1.04
C THR A 260 -2.53 13.96 0.15
N ILE A 261 -1.31 14.34 0.54
CA ILE A 261 -0.08 13.96 -0.20
C ILE A 261 0.04 12.44 -0.29
N LEU A 262 -0.26 11.75 0.81
CA LEU A 262 -0.23 10.32 0.93
C LEU A 262 -1.19 9.65 -0.05
N ILE A 263 -2.46 10.08 -0.04
CA ILE A 263 -3.49 9.57 -0.95
C ILE A 263 -3.07 9.79 -2.40
N ILE A 264 -2.59 10.99 -2.74
CA ILE A 264 -2.13 11.31 -4.10
C ILE A 264 -0.94 10.43 -4.50
N SER A 265 0.00 10.19 -3.59
CA SER A 265 1.20 9.37 -3.87
C SER A 265 0.83 7.91 -4.14
N LEU A 266 -0.04 7.33 -3.30
CA LEU A 266 -0.55 5.95 -3.48
C LEU A 266 -1.38 5.82 -4.77
N LEU A 267 -2.28 6.77 -5.04
CA LEU A 267 -3.06 6.81 -6.28
C LEU A 267 -2.16 6.92 -7.50
N THR A 268 -1.15 7.79 -7.47
CA THR A 268 -0.24 7.99 -8.61
C THR A 268 0.57 6.74 -8.87
N ALA A 269 1.07 6.07 -7.83
CA ALA A 269 1.76 4.79 -7.96
C ALA A 269 0.85 3.71 -8.59
N GLY A 270 -0.37 3.54 -8.08
CA GLY A 270 -1.30 2.49 -8.55
C GLY A 270 -1.89 2.74 -9.94
N ILE A 271 -2.29 3.98 -10.26
CA ILE A 271 -2.86 4.34 -11.57
C ILE A 271 -1.82 4.18 -12.67
N TRP A 272 -0.58 4.62 -12.40
CA TRP A 272 0.46 4.62 -13.42
C TRP A 272 0.88 3.20 -13.82
N HIS A 273 0.96 2.29 -12.85
CA HIS A 273 1.16 0.87 -13.11
C HIS A 273 0.08 0.30 -14.06
N LYS A 274 -1.19 0.70 -13.88
CA LYS A 274 -2.28 0.25 -14.77
C LYS A 274 -2.19 0.81 -16.18
N ILE A 275 -1.64 2.01 -16.35
CA ILE A 275 -1.47 2.61 -17.67
C ILE A 275 -0.32 1.91 -18.41
N SER A 276 0.79 1.63 -17.74
CA SER A 276 1.92 0.92 -18.36
C SER A 276 1.56 -0.51 -18.78
N SER A 277 0.80 -1.24 -17.95
CA SER A 277 0.42 -2.63 -18.26
C SER A 277 -0.59 -2.79 -19.41
N ASN A 278 -1.34 -1.73 -19.74
CA ASN A 278 -2.32 -1.73 -20.83
C ASN A 278 -1.79 -1.17 -22.16
N THR A 279 -0.53 -0.70 -22.19
CA THR A 279 0.07 -0.23 -23.44
C THR A 279 0.55 -1.45 -24.22
N PRO A 280 -0.04 -1.79 -25.38
CA PRO A 280 0.42 -2.95 -26.15
C PRO A 280 1.89 -2.72 -26.49
N GLN A 281 2.74 -3.69 -26.14
CA GLN A 281 4.11 -3.72 -26.63
C GLN A 281 4.02 -3.78 -28.15
N THR A 282 4.24 -2.64 -28.82
CA THR A 282 4.48 -2.62 -30.25
C THR A 282 5.80 -3.36 -30.44
N SER A 283 5.70 -4.65 -30.71
CA SER A 283 6.79 -5.48 -31.15
C SER A 283 7.30 -4.89 -32.46
N GLY A 284 8.29 -4.01 -32.35
CA GLY A 284 9.12 -3.60 -33.46
C GLY A 284 9.97 -4.80 -33.87
N SER A 285 9.37 -5.73 -34.62
CA SER A 285 10.13 -6.60 -35.51
C SER A 285 10.58 -5.73 -36.68
N ILE A 286 11.71 -5.06 -36.53
CA ILE A 286 12.46 -4.61 -37.69
C ILE A 286 13.31 -5.82 -38.08
N VAL A 287 12.86 -6.47 -39.15
CA VAL A 287 13.60 -7.47 -39.94
C VAL A 287 14.84 -6.81 -40.53
#